data_AF-A0A951JKP2-F1
#
_entry.id   AF-A0A951JKP2-F1
#
_cell.length_a   1.000
_cell.length_b   1.000
_cell.length_c   1.000
_cell.angle_alpha   90.00
_cell.angle_beta   90.00
_cell.angle_gamma   90.00
#
_symmetry.space_group_name_H-M   'P 1'
#
loop_
_entity.id
_entity.type
_entity.pdbx_description
1 polymer ?
#
loop_
_entity_poly.entity_id
_entity_poly.type
_entity_poly.pdbx_seq_one_letter_code
_entity_poly.pdbx_strand_id
1 'polypeptide(L)' 'MTHDEESFEDFRRSFHINAVFPIDVVGDLAADGVVGGVAATHDGFVGAASRLQLRNEVAPRWADELRADEVDVCLLVAT' A
#
# COMPACT_ATOMS: atom_id res chain seq x y z
N MET A 1 -5.53 17.31 -10.59
CA MET A 1 -4.63 16.21 -10.23
C MET A 1 -3.23 16.79 -10.13
N THR A 2 -2.64 16.78 -8.95
CA THR A 2 -1.25 17.23 -8.76
C THR A 2 -0.28 16.17 -9.29
N HIS A 3 0.93 16.55 -9.67
CA HIS A 3 1.94 15.62 -10.22
C HIS A 3 2.24 14.45 -9.25
N ASP A 4 2.09 14.70 -7.95
CA ASP A 4 2.29 13.72 -6.88
C ASP A 4 1.12 12.72 -6.79
N GLU A 5 -0.14 13.16 -6.93
CA GLU A 5 -1.33 12.27 -6.97
C GLU A 5 -1.25 11.23 -8.09
N GLU A 6 -0.84 11.66 -9.27
CA GLU A 6 -0.63 10.77 -10.41
C GLU A 6 0.48 9.75 -10.13
N SER A 7 1.55 10.18 -9.45
CA SER A 7 2.66 9.30 -9.08
C SER A 7 2.26 8.26 -8.03
N PHE A 8 1.40 8.61 -7.07
CA PHE A 8 0.88 7.64 -6.08
C PHE A 8 0.01 6.58 -6.76
N GLU A 9 -0.88 6.99 -7.66
CA GLU A 9 -1.77 6.08 -8.40
C GLU A 9 -0.99 5.17 -9.36
N ASP A 10 0.03 5.70 -10.04
CA ASP A 10 0.88 4.94 -10.95
C ASP A 10 1.77 3.93 -10.19
N PHE A 11 2.29 4.32 -9.02
CA PHE A 11 3.03 3.40 -8.16
C PHE A 11 2.13 2.28 -7.63
N ARG A 12 0.94 2.64 -7.15
CA ARG A 12 -0.07 1.69 -6.66
C ARG A 12 -0.44 0.66 -7.73
N ARG A 13 -0.57 1.07 -9.00
CA ARG A 13 -0.81 0.14 -10.13
C ARG A 13 0.38 -0.74 -10.48
N SER A 14 1.60 -0.26 -10.26
CA SER A 14 2.84 -0.97 -10.57
C SER A 14 3.50 -1.64 -9.35
N PHE A 15 2.84 -1.62 -8.19
CA PHE A 15 3.39 -2.09 -6.91
C PHE A 15 3.92 -3.52 -7.00
N HIS A 16 3.18 -4.41 -7.67
CA HIS A 16 3.58 -5.82 -7.83
C HIS A 16 4.92 -6.00 -8.56
N ILE A 17 5.35 -5.05 -9.39
CA ILE A 17 6.60 -5.12 -10.15
C ILE A 17 7.73 -4.38 -9.42
N ASN A 18 7.40 -3.33 -8.69
CA ASN A 18 8.38 -2.40 -8.10
C ASN A 18 8.59 -2.57 -6.59
N ALA A 19 7.77 -3.38 -5.91
CA ALA A 19 7.90 -3.63 -4.48
C ALA A 19 9.05 -4.61 -4.19
N VAL A 20 9.99 -4.18 -3.34
CA VAL A 20 11.05 -5.05 -2.80
C VAL A 20 10.49 -6.05 -1.79
N PHE A 21 9.36 -5.73 -1.17
CA PHE A 21 8.70 -6.59 -0.20
C PHE A 21 8.07 -7.81 -0.90
N PRO A 22 8.34 -9.04 -0.45
CA PRO A 22 7.87 -10.25 -1.10
C PRO A 22 6.38 -10.47 -0.85
N ILE A 23 5.53 -9.76 -1.59
CA ILE A 23 4.07 -9.84 -1.41
C ILE A 23 3.52 -11.24 -1.73
N ASP A 24 4.14 -11.94 -2.66
CA ASP A 24 3.77 -13.31 -3.04
C ASP A 24 3.88 -14.27 -1.85
N VAL A 25 4.86 -14.07 -0.96
CA VAL A 25 5.01 -14.89 0.26
C VAL A 25 3.85 -14.66 1.23
N VAL A 26 3.31 -13.44 1.31
CA VAL A 26 2.11 -13.18 2.12
C VAL A 26 0.88 -13.85 1.48
N GLY A 27 0.81 -13.87 0.14
CA GLY A 27 -0.19 -14.62 -0.61
C GLY A 27 -0.13 -16.13 -0.32
N ASP A 28 1.06 -16.71 -0.29
CA ASP A 28 1.27 -18.12 0.07
C ASP A 28 0.82 -18.40 1.51
N LEU A 29 1.14 -17.52 2.47
CA LEU A 29 0.66 -17.65 3.84
C LEU A 29 -0.87 -17.58 3.95
N ALA A 30 -1.53 -16.80 3.09
CA ALA A 30 -2.99 -16.78 3.01
C ALA A 30 -3.54 -18.07 2.39
N ALA A 31 -2.88 -18.59 1.34
CA ALA A 31 -3.25 -19.86 0.72
C ALA A 31 -3.09 -21.06 1.67
N ASP A 32 -2.05 -21.03 2.53
CA ASP A 32 -1.80 -22.01 3.58
C ASP A 32 -2.70 -21.82 4.82
N GLY A 33 -3.53 -20.77 4.84
CA GLY A 33 -4.46 -20.46 5.93
C GLY A 33 -3.80 -19.94 7.21
N VAL A 34 -2.54 -19.51 7.14
CA VAL A 34 -1.80 -18.92 8.26
C VAL A 34 -2.34 -17.52 8.57
N VAL A 35 -2.71 -16.77 7.53
CA VAL A 35 -3.44 -15.49 7.65
C VAL A 35 -4.79 -15.61 6.94
N GLY A 36 -5.78 -14.82 7.39
CA GLY A 36 -7.14 -14.91 6.86
C GLY A 36 -7.31 -14.44 5.42
N GLY A 37 -6.37 -13.64 4.91
CA GLY A 37 -6.37 -13.12 3.55
C GLY A 37 -5.35 -12.02 3.36
N VAL A 38 -5.26 -11.51 2.13
CA VAL A 38 -4.47 -10.32 1.76
C VAL A 38 -5.43 -9.33 1.13
N ALA A 39 -5.32 -8.06 1.50
CA ALA A 39 -6.11 -7.00 0.87
C ALA A 39 -5.86 -6.98 -0.64
N ALA A 40 -6.88 -6.66 -1.43
CA ALA A 40 -6.72 -6.50 -2.88
C ALA A 40 -5.79 -5.33 -3.26
N THR A 41 -5.54 -4.47 -2.28
CA THR A 41 -4.99 -3.14 -2.47
C THR A 41 -3.67 -2.98 -1.71
N HIS A 42 -2.64 -2.53 -2.42
CA HIS A 42 -1.31 -2.29 -1.85
C HIS A 42 -0.88 -0.86 -2.19
N ASP A 43 -0.68 -0.05 -1.17
CA ASP A 43 -0.31 1.36 -1.34
C ASP A 43 1.19 1.59 -1.15
N GLY A 44 1.71 2.56 -1.90
CA GLY A 44 3.12 2.94 -1.81
C GLY A 44 3.39 4.27 -2.48
N PHE A 45 4.61 4.77 -2.27
CA PHE A 45 5.02 6.07 -2.78
C PHE A 45 6.51 6.11 -3.10
N VAL A 46 6.86 6.98 -4.05
CA VAL A 46 8.26 7.25 -4.39
C VAL A 46 8.96 8.06 -3.30
N GLY A 47 10.25 7.81 -3.08
CA GLY A 47 11.02 8.50 -2.03
C GLY A 47 11.12 10.02 -2.19
N ALA A 48 10.85 10.55 -3.39
CA ALA A 48 10.81 11.99 -3.67
C ALA A 48 9.46 12.65 -3.37
N ALA A 49 8.45 11.91 -2.90
CA ALA A 49 7.10 12.42 -2.65
C ALA A 49 7.07 13.52 -1.57
N SER A 50 6.12 14.45 -1.71
CA SER A 50 5.91 15.52 -0.74
C SER A 50 5.53 14.95 0.64
N ARG A 51 6.43 15.11 1.62
CA ARG A 51 6.20 14.68 3.01
C ARG A 51 5.00 15.36 3.66
N LEU A 52 4.74 16.62 3.30
CA LEU A 52 3.61 17.38 3.85
C LEU A 52 2.28 16.81 3.33
N GLN A 53 2.23 16.51 2.03
CA GLN A 53 1.06 15.92 1.39
C GLN A 53 0.81 14.49 1.85
N LEU A 54 1.87 13.68 1.96
CA LEU A 54 1.80 12.33 2.52
C LEU A 54 1.14 12.33 3.90
N ARG A 55 1.61 13.21 4.80
CA ARG A 55 1.09 13.28 6.17
C ARG A 55 -0.33 13.82 6.25
N ASN A 56 -0.63 14.87 5.49
CA ASN A 56 -1.87 15.63 5.68
C ASN A 56 -3.05 15.10 4.84
N GLU A 57 -2.78 14.41 3.73
CA GLU A 57 -3.79 14.04 2.74
C GLU A 57 -3.76 12.55 2.40
N VAL A 58 -2.61 12.04 1.95
CA VAL A 58 -2.52 10.70 1.34
C VAL A 58 -2.61 9.60 2.40
N ALA A 59 -1.80 9.65 3.45
CA ALA A 59 -1.81 8.63 4.50
C ALA A 59 -3.14 8.56 5.28
N PRO A 60 -3.80 9.69 5.64
CA PRO A 60 -5.14 9.64 6.22
C PRO A 60 -6.16 8.95 5.29
N ARG A 61 -6.16 9.28 3.99
CA ARG A 61 -7.05 8.66 3.01
C ARG A 61 -6.84 7.16 2.91
N TRP A 62 -5.59 6.71 2.79
CA TRP A 62 -5.28 5.27 2.77
C TRP A 62 -5.68 4.57 4.07
N ALA A 63 -5.51 5.23 5.21
CA ALA A 63 -5.97 4.66 6.48
C ALA A 63 -7.50 4.50 6.54
N ASP A 64 -8.25 5.42 5.93
CA ASP A 64 -9.71 5.29 5.83
C ASP A 64 -10.11 4.17 4.85
N GLU A 65 -9.40 4.00 3.74
CA GLU A 65 -9.58 2.88 2.79
C GLU A 65 -9.30 1.52 3.45
N LEU A 66 -8.17 1.38 4.15
CA LEU A 66 -7.84 0.15 4.89
C LEU A 66 -8.86 -0.20 5.96
N ARG A 67 -9.41 0.81 6.66
CA ARG A 67 -10.50 0.59 7.63
C ARG A 67 -11.80 0.18 6.95
N ALA A 68 -12.12 0.73 5.78
CA ALA A 68 -13.30 0.36 5.01
C ALA A 68 -13.20 -1.07 4.47
N ASP A 69 -11.99 -1.52 4.13
CA ASP A 69 -11.68 -2.90 3.72
C ASP A 69 -11.57 -3.88 4.90
N GLU A 70 -11.88 -3.43 6.13
CA GLU A 70 -11.83 -4.24 7.37
C GLU A 70 -10.45 -4.89 7.61
N VAL A 71 -9.37 -4.21 7.20
CA VAL A 71 -7.99 -4.71 7.38
C VAL A 71 -7.61 -4.71 8.86
N ASP A 72 -7.29 -5.88 9.40
CA ASP A 72 -6.85 -6.04 10.80
C ASP A 72 -5.42 -5.54 11.04
N VAL A 73 -4.52 -5.74 10.06
CA VAL A 73 -3.09 -5.47 10.20
C VAL A 73 -2.54 -4.81 8.94
N CYS A 74 -1.85 -3.68 9.11
CA CYS A 74 -1.12 -3.00 8.05
C CYS A 74 0.39 -3.16 8.26
N LEU A 75 1.11 -3.59 7.21
CA LEU A 75 2.56 -3.70 7.20
C LEU A 75 3.17 -2.48 6.50
N LEU A 76 3.82 -1.62 7.28
CA LEU A 76 4.60 -0.51 6.73
C LEU A 76 6.05 -0.95 6.58
N VAL A 77 6.50 -1.06 5.33
CA VAL A 77 7.86 -1.46 4.98
C VAL A 77 8.63 -0.28 4.42
N ALA A 78 9.79 0.00 5.01
CA ALA A 78 10.75 0.95 4.48
C ALA A 78 11.77 0.19 3.61
N THR A 79 12.05 0.73 2.43
CA THR A 79 13.09 0.27 1.51
C THR A 79 14.36 1.09 1.66
#